data_AF-A0A5M2PQQ6-F1
#
_entry.id   AF-A0A5M2PQQ6-F1
#
_cell.length_a   1.000
_cell.length_b   1.000
_cell.length_c   1.000
_cell.angle_alpha   90.00
_cell.angle_beta   90.00
_cell.angle_gamma   90.00
#
_symmetry.space_group_name_H-M   'P 1'
#
loop_
_entity.id
_entity.type
_entity.pdbx_description
1 polymer ?
#
loop_
_entity_poly.entity_id
_entity_poly.type
_entity_poly.pdbx_seq_one_letter_code
_entity_poly.pdbx_strand_id
1 'polypeptide(L)'
;MRDTPLAAIEIEMQLIPGFTPRACGTFRSQQRYVNPNPILYEELLGLFLKEIEIQAFALRVQRIIEAASNLGESEVNQMLFRNAEHKKRFQSICKSGLFPKLEESYGYAAAIFLLSADAFVWSKTKSCVDSQLIHFEAIRIHGVDLDGYAIFHMAKELYSGKSHITVSELSDPELINDKLLRLIVNAFLVRRYGVNVIKGGR
;
A
#
# COMPACT_ATOMS: atom_id res chain seq x y z
N MET A 1 37.41 11.17 -5.21
CA MET A 1 37.48 10.60 -6.56
C MET A 1 36.13 10.78 -7.24
N ARG A 2 35.90 11.91 -7.94
CA ARG A 2 34.65 12.19 -8.66
C ARG A 2 34.88 12.58 -10.13
N ASP A 3 36.08 12.36 -10.65
CA ASP A 3 36.50 12.82 -11.97
C ASP A 3 37.08 11.67 -12.80
N THR A 4 36.34 10.56 -12.90
CA THR A 4 36.64 9.49 -13.86
C THR A 4 35.65 9.55 -15.02
N PRO A 5 36.09 9.37 -16.28
CA PRO A 5 35.24 9.45 -17.46
C PRO A 5 33.99 8.55 -17.42
N LEU A 6 34.06 7.42 -16.72
CA LEU A 6 32.90 6.53 -16.52
C LEU A 6 31.74 7.18 -15.75
N ALA A 7 32.04 8.00 -14.74
CA ALA A 7 31.00 8.62 -13.91
C ALA A 7 30.18 9.64 -14.72
N ALA A 8 30.80 10.31 -15.69
CA ALA A 8 30.10 11.22 -16.59
C ALA A 8 29.18 10.46 -17.57
N ILE A 9 29.64 9.32 -18.09
CA ILE A 9 28.87 8.45 -18.99
C ILE A 9 27.66 7.83 -18.25
N GLU A 10 27.83 7.40 -17.00
CA GLU A 10 26.75 6.86 -16.17
C GLU A 10 25.67 7.91 -15.88
N ILE A 11 26.05 9.18 -15.74
CA ILE A 11 25.11 10.30 -15.56
C ILE A 11 24.38 10.60 -16.87
N GLU A 12 25.05 10.58 -18.02
CA GLU A 12 24.39 10.76 -19.33
C GLU A 12 23.42 9.64 -19.67
N MET A 13 23.72 8.39 -19.27
CA MET A 13 22.82 7.24 -19.46
C MET A 13 21.55 7.30 -18.61
N GLN A 14 21.48 8.20 -17.62
CA GLN A 14 20.29 8.43 -16.79
C GLN A 14 19.42 9.59 -17.29
N LEU A 15 19.84 10.31 -18.33
CA LEU A 15 19.06 11.38 -18.94
C LEU A 15 18.18 10.85 -20.07
N ILE A 16 17.01 11.48 -20.27
CA ILE A 16 16.11 11.15 -21.39
C ILE A 16 16.83 11.49 -22.72
N PRO A 17 16.83 10.61 -23.74
CA PRO A 17 17.51 10.87 -25.01
C PRO A 17 17.10 12.21 -25.64
N GLY A 18 18.08 13.08 -25.92
CA GLY A 18 17.87 14.39 -26.55
C GLY A 18 17.75 15.59 -25.61
N PHE A 19 17.93 15.40 -24.30
CA PHE A 19 17.86 16.49 -23.33
C PHE A 19 19.15 17.35 -23.31
N THR A 20 19.02 18.66 -23.50
CA THR A 20 20.13 19.62 -23.36
C THR A 20 19.83 20.62 -22.23
N PRO A 21 20.60 20.64 -21.13
CA PRO A 21 20.39 21.59 -20.05
C PRO A 21 20.77 23.01 -20.50
N ARG A 22 19.91 24.00 -20.22
CA ARG A 22 20.31 25.41 -20.38
C ARG A 22 21.24 25.78 -19.22
N ALA A 23 22.32 26.48 -19.55
CA ALA A 23 23.58 26.61 -18.80
C ALA A 23 23.54 27.19 -17.37
N CYS A 24 22.37 27.39 -16.76
CA CYS A 24 22.27 27.80 -15.36
C CYS A 24 20.90 27.41 -14.79
N GLY A 25 20.85 26.37 -13.97
CA GLY A 25 19.64 25.98 -13.25
C GLY A 25 19.95 24.99 -12.14
N THR A 26 19.45 25.27 -10.93
CA THR A 26 19.50 24.37 -9.77
C THR A 26 18.72 23.08 -10.04
N PHE A 27 19.34 21.93 -9.79
CA PHE A 27 18.67 20.62 -9.78
C PHE A 27 17.63 20.58 -8.66
N ARG A 28 16.34 20.59 -9.03
CA ARG A 28 15.25 20.25 -8.12
C ARG A 28 15.12 18.73 -8.04
N SER A 29 15.00 18.25 -6.80
CA SER A 29 14.99 16.85 -6.38
C SER A 29 14.05 15.95 -7.18
N GLN A 30 14.52 14.71 -7.42
CA GLN A 30 13.77 13.49 -7.72
C GLN A 30 12.38 13.72 -8.33
N GLN A 31 12.33 13.74 -9.66
CA GLN A 31 11.11 13.36 -10.34
C GLN A 31 10.80 11.91 -9.96
N ARG A 32 9.87 11.75 -9.01
CA ARG A 32 9.04 10.54 -8.91
C ARG A 32 8.56 10.27 -10.33
N TYR A 33 8.87 9.11 -10.90
CA TYR A 33 8.20 8.64 -12.11
C TYR A 33 6.70 8.53 -11.78
N VAL A 34 5.95 9.60 -12.02
CA VAL A 34 4.50 9.59 -12.01
C VAL A 34 4.14 9.07 -13.39
N ASN A 35 3.80 7.79 -13.49
CA ASN A 35 3.21 7.25 -14.70
C ASN A 35 1.98 8.11 -15.05
N PRO A 36 1.94 8.78 -16.22
CA PRO A 36 0.89 9.74 -16.54
C PRO A 36 -0.49 9.07 -16.69
N ASN A 37 -0.53 7.75 -16.87
CA ASN A 37 -1.76 6.97 -16.79
C ASN A 37 -1.88 6.35 -15.40
N PRO A 38 -2.99 6.57 -14.67
CA PRO A 38 -3.29 5.78 -13.49
C PRO A 38 -3.39 4.32 -13.92
N ILE A 39 -2.49 3.46 -13.44
CA ILE A 39 -2.61 2.02 -13.64
C ILE A 39 -3.96 1.61 -13.05
N LEU A 40 -4.78 0.92 -13.84
CA LEU A 40 -6.11 0.51 -13.40
C LEU A 40 -5.97 -0.45 -12.22
N TYR A 41 -6.92 -0.41 -11.28
CA TYR A 41 -6.90 -1.28 -10.11
C TYR A 41 -6.83 -2.77 -10.49
N GLU A 42 -7.54 -3.18 -11.54
CA GLU A 42 -7.50 -4.54 -12.08
C GLU A 42 -6.12 -4.92 -12.65
N GLU A 43 -5.41 -3.98 -13.27
CA GLU A 43 -4.05 -4.21 -13.77
C GLU A 43 -3.08 -4.44 -12.61
N LEU A 44 -3.19 -3.66 -11.53
CA LEU A 44 -2.39 -3.85 -10.32
C LEU A 44 -2.64 -5.21 -9.67
N LEU A 45 -3.91 -5.62 -9.59
CA LEU A 45 -4.26 -6.96 -9.11
C LEU A 45 -3.74 -8.06 -10.04
N GLY A 46 -3.79 -7.86 -11.35
CA GLY A 46 -3.25 -8.80 -12.33
C GLY A 46 -1.74 -8.97 -12.24
N LEU A 47 -1.01 -7.88 -11.98
CA LEU A 47 0.43 -7.95 -11.68
C LEU A 47 0.70 -8.70 -10.37
N PHE A 48 -0.09 -8.44 -9.33
CA PHE A 48 0.01 -9.15 -8.06
C PHE A 48 -0.27 -10.65 -8.21
N LEU A 49 -1.30 -11.03 -8.98
CA LEU A 49 -1.66 -12.42 -9.23
C LEU A 49 -0.54 -13.22 -9.88
N LYS A 50 0.21 -12.63 -10.82
CA LYS A 50 1.31 -13.29 -11.54
C LYS A 50 2.46 -13.74 -10.64
N GLU A 51 2.55 -13.19 -9.45
CA GLU A 51 3.63 -13.49 -8.49
C GLU A 51 3.21 -14.52 -7.44
N ILE A 52 1.94 -14.91 -7.40
CA ILE A 52 1.44 -15.87 -6.45
C ILE A 52 1.72 -17.28 -6.96
N GLU A 53 2.59 -18.00 -6.26
CA GLU A 53 2.91 -19.40 -6.59
C GLU A 53 1.86 -20.38 -6.07
N ILE A 54 1.15 -20.03 -5.00
CA ILE A 54 0.18 -20.91 -4.35
C ILE A 54 -1.19 -20.77 -5.02
N GLN A 55 -1.61 -21.83 -5.73
CA GLN A 55 -2.84 -21.84 -6.52
C GLN A 55 -4.10 -21.51 -5.71
N ALA A 56 -4.20 -21.97 -4.46
CA ALA A 56 -5.35 -21.68 -3.60
C ALA A 56 -5.50 -20.17 -3.33
N PHE A 57 -4.39 -19.48 -3.03
CA PHE A 57 -4.39 -18.03 -2.86
C PHE A 57 -4.67 -17.31 -4.18
N ALA A 58 -4.04 -17.76 -5.27
CA ALA A 58 -4.22 -17.19 -6.60
C ALA A 58 -5.70 -17.20 -7.05
N LEU A 59 -6.42 -18.30 -6.82
CA LEU A 59 -7.85 -18.41 -7.13
C LEU A 59 -8.70 -17.39 -6.37
N ARG A 60 -8.36 -17.10 -5.12
CA ARG A 60 -9.09 -16.10 -4.33
C ARG A 60 -8.82 -14.68 -4.82
N VAL A 61 -7.58 -14.39 -5.21
CA VAL A 61 -7.22 -13.10 -5.83
C VAL A 61 -7.87 -12.95 -7.21
N GLN A 62 -7.96 -14.01 -7.99
CA GLN A 62 -8.66 -14.01 -9.27
C GLN A 62 -10.13 -13.64 -9.12
N ARG A 63 -10.82 -14.15 -8.10
CA ARG A 63 -12.20 -13.75 -7.79
C ARG A 63 -12.32 -12.26 -7.47
N ILE A 64 -11.31 -11.65 -6.84
CA ILE A 64 -11.28 -10.21 -6.59
C ILE A 64 -11.15 -9.43 -7.91
N ILE A 65 -10.32 -9.92 -8.84
CA ILE A 65 -10.16 -9.33 -10.19
C ILE A 65 -11.48 -9.42 -10.96
N GLU A 66 -12.08 -10.61 -11.02
CA GLU A 66 -13.37 -10.83 -11.70
C GLU A 66 -14.47 -9.95 -11.12
N ALA A 67 -14.52 -9.79 -9.80
CA ALA A 67 -15.46 -8.86 -9.17
C ALA A 67 -15.18 -7.40 -9.56
N ALA A 68 -13.91 -6.99 -9.69
CA ALA A 68 -13.54 -5.61 -10.04
C ALA A 68 -13.83 -5.27 -11.52
N SER A 69 -13.57 -6.20 -12.45
CA SER A 69 -13.76 -5.97 -13.89
C SER A 69 -15.23 -5.84 -14.30
N ASN A 70 -16.16 -6.27 -13.45
CA ASN A 70 -17.61 -6.16 -13.68
C ASN A 70 -18.24 -4.88 -13.07
N LEU A 71 -17.43 -4.00 -12.49
CA LEU A 71 -17.90 -2.84 -11.73
C LEU A 71 -17.51 -1.52 -12.39
N GLY A 72 -18.32 -0.49 -12.16
CA GLY A 72 -17.98 0.88 -12.53
C GLY A 72 -16.93 1.49 -11.59
N GLU A 73 -16.33 2.61 -12.00
CA GLU A 73 -15.25 3.29 -11.26
C GLU A 73 -15.63 3.61 -9.80
N SER A 74 -16.87 4.06 -9.56
CA SER A 74 -17.39 4.36 -8.21
C SER A 74 -17.44 3.12 -7.31
N GLU A 75 -17.74 1.95 -7.87
CA GLU A 75 -17.86 0.69 -7.14
C GLU A 75 -16.48 0.07 -6.89
N VAL A 76 -15.57 0.14 -7.87
CA VAL A 76 -14.16 -0.19 -7.69
C VAL A 76 -13.55 0.65 -6.55
N ASN A 77 -13.87 1.94 -6.50
CA ASN A 77 -13.44 2.81 -5.41
C ASN A 77 -13.96 2.40 -4.03
N GLN A 78 -15.09 1.69 -3.96
CA GLN A 78 -15.60 1.11 -2.72
C GLN A 78 -14.86 -0.18 -2.35
N MET A 79 -14.39 -0.96 -3.33
CA MET A 79 -13.60 -2.17 -3.12
C MET A 79 -12.23 -1.88 -2.48
N LEU A 80 -11.68 -0.69 -2.71
CA LEU A 80 -10.39 -0.27 -2.15
C LEU A 80 -10.40 -0.25 -0.62
N PHE A 81 -11.52 0.04 0.02
CA PHE A 81 -11.63 0.17 1.47
C PHE A 81 -12.49 -0.95 2.08
N ARG A 82 -12.33 -1.16 3.39
CA ARG A 82 -13.15 -2.13 4.16
C ARG A 82 -14.62 -1.74 4.13
N ASN A 83 -14.89 -0.44 4.28
CA ASN A 83 -16.20 0.20 4.22
C ASN A 83 -16.04 1.72 4.09
N ALA A 84 -17.15 2.45 3.99
CA ALA A 84 -17.14 3.91 3.88
C ALA A 84 -16.49 4.62 5.09
N GLU A 85 -16.57 4.05 6.28
CA GLU A 85 -16.00 4.62 7.49
C GLU A 85 -14.47 4.49 7.51
N HIS A 86 -13.93 3.35 7.05
CA HIS A 86 -12.50 3.20 6.78
C HIS A 86 -12.03 4.25 5.78
N LYS A 87 -12.73 4.42 4.64
CA LYS A 87 -12.39 5.43 3.63
C LYS A 87 -12.30 6.83 4.25
N LYS A 88 -13.33 7.25 5.00
CA LYS A 88 -13.35 8.56 5.68
C LYS A 88 -12.18 8.72 6.64
N ARG A 89 -11.93 7.70 7.48
CA ARG A 89 -10.83 7.71 8.46
C ARG A 89 -9.47 7.84 7.78
N PHE A 90 -9.20 7.02 6.78
CA PHE A 90 -7.92 7.04 6.06
C PHE A 90 -7.70 8.36 5.31
N GLN A 91 -8.75 8.90 4.69
CA GLN A 91 -8.68 10.22 4.04
C GLN A 91 -8.41 11.35 5.05
N SER A 92 -9.02 11.29 6.24
CA SER A 92 -8.75 12.23 7.33
C SER A 92 -7.29 12.18 7.78
N ILE A 93 -6.74 10.97 7.97
CA ILE A 93 -5.32 10.75 8.29
C ILE A 93 -4.44 11.38 7.20
N CYS A 94 -4.71 11.11 5.91
CA CYS A 94 -3.94 11.67 4.80
C CYS A 94 -3.97 13.21 4.75
N LYS A 95 -5.10 13.84 5.12
CA LYS A 95 -5.28 15.31 5.11
C LYS A 95 -4.77 16.00 6.37
N SER A 96 -4.54 15.27 7.46
CA SER A 96 -4.19 15.84 8.77
C SER A 96 -2.82 16.51 8.82
N GLY A 97 -1.88 16.13 7.94
CA GLY A 97 -0.48 16.56 8.01
C GLY A 97 0.32 15.94 9.17
N LEU A 98 -0.31 15.14 10.04
CA LEU A 98 0.32 14.54 11.21
C LEU A 98 1.17 13.29 10.88
N PHE A 99 1.02 12.76 9.67
CA PHE A 99 1.64 11.50 9.25
C PHE A 99 2.45 11.69 7.95
N PRO A 100 3.55 12.47 8.00
CA PRO A 100 4.35 12.79 6.80
C PRO A 100 4.93 11.53 6.13
N LYS A 101 5.18 10.47 6.91
CA LYS A 101 5.71 9.19 6.40
C LYS A 101 4.79 8.41 5.46
N LEU A 102 3.51 8.78 5.34
CA LEU A 102 2.58 8.11 4.43
C LEU A 102 3.03 8.14 2.97
N GLU A 103 3.76 9.18 2.53
CA GLU A 103 4.26 9.26 1.15
C GLU A 103 5.71 8.80 0.99
N GLU A 104 6.44 8.66 2.10
CA GLU A 104 7.87 8.33 2.09
C GLU A 104 8.14 6.85 2.33
N SER A 105 7.32 6.20 3.17
CA SER A 105 7.48 4.80 3.55
C SER A 105 6.22 4.02 3.21
N TYR A 106 6.30 3.18 2.18
CA TYR A 106 5.16 2.37 1.77
C TYR A 106 4.80 1.30 2.82
N GLY A 107 5.76 0.87 3.64
CA GLY A 107 5.51 -0.01 4.80
C GLY A 107 4.70 0.67 5.87
N TYR A 108 5.09 1.89 6.22
CA TYR A 108 4.32 2.74 7.12
C TYR A 108 2.91 3.01 6.57
N ALA A 109 2.81 3.35 5.28
CA ALA A 109 1.53 3.60 4.62
C ALA A 109 0.58 2.41 4.64
N ALA A 110 1.07 1.22 4.28
CA ALA A 110 0.28 -0.01 4.27
C ALA A 110 -0.20 -0.38 5.69
N ALA A 111 0.67 -0.20 6.69
CA ALA A 111 0.32 -0.45 8.07
C ALA A 111 -0.77 0.51 8.58
N ILE A 112 -0.63 1.82 8.33
CA ILE A 112 -1.66 2.80 8.70
C ILE A 112 -2.98 2.52 7.98
N PHE A 113 -2.93 2.15 6.70
CA PHE A 113 -4.11 1.75 5.95
C PHE A 113 -4.86 0.60 6.65
N LEU A 114 -4.16 -0.48 6.99
CA LEU A 114 -4.75 -1.62 7.71
C LEU A 114 -5.24 -1.24 9.11
N LEU A 115 -4.42 -0.59 9.94
CA LEU A 115 -4.80 -0.21 11.30
C LEU A 115 -6.02 0.73 11.31
N SER A 116 -6.17 1.56 10.28
CA SER A 116 -7.32 2.43 10.11
C SER A 116 -8.55 1.72 9.53
N ALA A 117 -8.48 0.43 9.19
CA ALA A 117 -9.60 -0.29 8.59
C ALA A 117 -10.73 -0.56 9.57
N ASP A 118 -10.40 -0.77 10.84
CA ASP A 118 -11.36 -0.99 11.91
C ASP A 118 -11.28 0.12 12.96
N ALA A 119 -12.45 0.56 13.44
CA ALA A 119 -12.52 1.67 14.39
C ALA A 119 -11.93 1.32 15.75
N PHE A 120 -12.17 0.09 16.21
CA PHE A 120 -11.70 -0.39 17.48
C PHE A 120 -10.19 -0.64 17.44
N VAL A 121 -9.68 -1.30 16.39
CA VAL A 121 -8.23 -1.44 16.14
C VAL A 121 -7.54 -0.07 16.09
N TRP A 122 -8.09 0.87 15.33
CA TRP A 122 -7.54 2.23 15.27
C TRP A 122 -7.51 2.91 16.64
N SER A 123 -8.56 2.74 17.45
CA SER A 123 -8.62 3.32 18.79
C SER A 123 -7.51 2.82 19.72
N LYS A 124 -7.08 1.55 19.56
CA LYS A 124 -6.00 0.93 20.33
C LYS A 124 -4.61 1.31 19.84
N THR A 125 -4.48 1.66 18.56
CA THR A 125 -3.18 1.83 17.89
C THR A 125 -2.79 3.29 17.72
N LYS A 126 -3.76 4.21 17.56
CA LYS A 126 -3.51 5.62 17.23
C LYS A 126 -2.52 6.34 18.15
N SER A 127 -2.49 6.02 19.44
CA SER A 127 -1.59 6.65 20.42
C SER A 127 -0.15 6.15 20.33
N CYS A 128 0.07 5.04 19.64
CA CYS A 128 1.37 4.40 19.41
C CYS A 128 1.93 4.71 18.02
N VAL A 129 1.26 5.58 17.26
CA VAL A 129 1.69 6.06 15.95
C VAL A 129 2.19 7.49 16.11
N ASP A 130 3.45 7.73 15.76
CA ASP A 130 4.01 9.08 15.70
C ASP A 130 4.29 9.50 14.25
N SER A 131 4.93 10.66 14.06
CA SER A 131 5.17 11.20 12.72
C SER A 131 6.21 10.39 11.91
N GLN A 132 6.95 9.48 12.54
CA GLN A 132 8.06 8.73 11.96
C GLN A 132 7.84 7.21 11.96
N LEU A 133 7.25 6.65 13.00
CA LEU A 133 7.23 5.21 13.31
C LEU A 133 5.88 4.76 13.89
N ILE A 134 5.69 3.44 13.85
CA ILE A 134 4.58 2.76 14.54
C ILE A 134 5.20 1.86 15.61
N HIS A 135 4.92 2.16 16.88
CA HIS A 135 5.47 1.42 18.03
C HIS A 135 4.61 0.18 18.32
N PHE A 136 4.72 -0.85 17.49
CA PHE A 136 3.90 -2.07 17.60
C PHE A 136 4.05 -2.79 18.95
N GLU A 137 5.21 -2.68 19.60
CA GLU A 137 5.52 -3.29 20.90
C GLU A 137 4.71 -2.65 22.04
N ALA A 138 4.28 -1.40 21.87
CA ALA A 138 3.47 -0.68 22.85
C ALA A 138 1.96 -0.95 22.69
N ILE A 139 1.54 -1.57 21.60
CA ILE A 139 0.12 -1.73 21.27
C ILE A 139 -0.46 -2.95 21.98
N ARG A 140 -1.56 -2.73 22.72
CA ARG A 140 -2.33 -3.79 23.37
C ARG A 140 -3.66 -3.99 22.65
N ILE A 141 -3.78 -5.09 21.92
CA ILE A 141 -4.98 -5.45 21.13
C ILE A 141 -6.02 -6.28 21.92
N HIS A 142 -6.04 -6.21 23.25
CA HIS A 142 -7.04 -6.95 24.02
C HIS A 142 -8.46 -6.50 23.66
N GLY A 143 -9.33 -7.46 23.36
CA GLY A 143 -10.74 -7.24 23.00
C GLY A 143 -11.00 -6.99 21.52
N VAL A 144 -9.99 -7.06 20.64
CA VAL A 144 -10.24 -7.09 19.18
C VAL A 144 -10.89 -8.42 18.79
N ASP A 145 -11.73 -8.39 17.77
CA ASP A 145 -12.27 -9.60 17.15
C ASP A 145 -11.22 -10.30 16.26
N LEU A 146 -11.59 -11.44 15.68
CA LEU A 146 -10.68 -12.22 14.81
C LEU A 146 -10.20 -11.40 13.59
N ASP A 147 -11.11 -10.67 12.96
CA ASP A 147 -10.78 -9.76 11.84
C ASP A 147 -9.79 -8.68 12.28
N GLY A 148 -10.03 -8.04 13.43
CA GLY A 148 -9.15 -7.02 14.00
C GLY A 148 -7.78 -7.56 14.39
N TYR A 149 -7.72 -8.81 14.88
CA TYR A 149 -6.47 -9.51 15.15
C TYR A 149 -5.67 -9.72 13.85
N ALA A 150 -6.30 -10.27 12.81
CA ALA A 150 -5.66 -10.45 11.50
C ALA A 150 -5.19 -9.11 10.91
N ILE A 151 -6.01 -8.06 10.98
CA ILE A 151 -5.66 -6.70 10.54
C ILE A 151 -4.40 -6.19 11.25
N PHE A 152 -4.35 -6.32 12.58
CA PHE A 152 -3.22 -5.83 13.37
C PHE A 152 -1.92 -6.56 13.01
N HIS A 153 -1.97 -7.89 12.94
CA HIS A 153 -0.81 -8.69 12.58
C HIS A 153 -0.34 -8.38 11.15
N MET A 154 -1.26 -8.18 10.19
CA MET A 154 -0.91 -7.78 8.81
C MET A 154 -0.32 -6.40 8.71
N ALA A 155 -0.81 -5.46 9.51
CA ALA A 155 -0.16 -4.16 9.61
C ALA A 155 1.30 -4.28 10.09
N LYS A 156 1.55 -5.10 11.12
CA LYS A 156 2.89 -5.29 11.69
C LYS A 156 3.86 -5.94 10.71
N GLU A 157 3.40 -6.92 9.95
CA GLU A 157 4.23 -7.63 8.97
C GLU A 157 4.56 -6.75 7.77
N LEU A 158 3.58 -6.08 7.19
CA LEU A 158 3.82 -5.15 6.08
C LEU A 158 4.73 -3.99 6.50
N TYR A 159 4.62 -3.53 7.75
CA TYR A 159 5.50 -2.52 8.32
C TYR A 159 6.94 -2.99 8.43
N SER A 160 7.16 -4.14 9.10
CA SER A 160 8.49 -4.68 9.37
C SER A 160 9.17 -5.30 8.14
N GLY A 161 8.41 -5.63 7.10
CA GLY A 161 8.87 -6.37 5.93
C GLY A 161 9.19 -7.84 6.23
N LYS A 162 8.81 -8.33 7.41
CA LYS A 162 8.97 -9.72 7.83
C LYS A 162 7.59 -10.38 7.79
N SER A 163 7.43 -11.41 6.97
CA SER A 163 6.19 -12.18 6.90
C SER A 163 6.18 -13.25 7.98
N HIS A 164 5.13 -13.27 8.79
CA HIS A 164 4.84 -14.27 9.81
C HIS A 164 3.51 -14.98 9.56
N ILE A 165 2.55 -14.35 8.87
CA ILE A 165 1.38 -15.02 8.30
C ILE A 165 1.77 -15.71 7.02
N THR A 166 1.41 -16.98 6.97
CA THR A 166 1.67 -17.86 5.85
C THR A 166 0.66 -17.60 4.74
N VAL A 167 1.09 -17.77 3.49
CA VAL A 167 0.18 -17.74 2.34
C VAL A 167 -0.93 -18.80 2.48
N SER A 168 -0.69 -19.86 3.26
CA SER A 168 -1.70 -20.87 3.61
C SER A 168 -2.86 -20.28 4.42
N GLU A 169 -2.61 -19.43 5.41
CA GLU A 169 -3.67 -18.75 6.18
C GLU A 169 -4.47 -17.77 5.29
N LEU A 170 -3.81 -17.07 4.37
CA LEU A 170 -4.48 -16.22 3.38
C LEU A 170 -5.30 -17.02 2.35
N SER A 171 -4.94 -18.29 2.13
CA SER A 171 -5.65 -19.18 1.22
C SER A 171 -6.93 -19.75 1.83
N ASP A 172 -7.03 -19.79 3.16
CA ASP A 172 -8.15 -20.40 3.87
C ASP A 172 -9.32 -19.40 4.04
N PRO A 173 -10.50 -19.67 3.44
CA PRO A 173 -11.66 -18.80 3.56
C PRO A 173 -12.33 -18.82 4.95
N GLU A 174 -12.09 -19.85 5.78
CA GLU A 174 -12.61 -19.91 7.15
C GLU A 174 -11.80 -19.01 8.09
N LEU A 175 -10.48 -18.90 7.86
CA LEU A 175 -9.61 -18.01 8.63
C LEU A 175 -9.69 -16.55 8.14
N ILE A 176 -9.63 -16.36 6.82
CA ILE A 176 -9.64 -15.04 6.20
C ILE A 176 -10.77 -15.01 5.19
N ASN A 177 -11.87 -14.33 5.48
CA ASN A 177 -12.98 -14.19 4.52
C ASN A 177 -12.60 -13.27 3.33
N ASP A 178 -13.38 -13.30 2.24
CA ASP A 178 -13.05 -12.55 1.01
C ASP A 178 -13.02 -11.03 1.18
N LYS A 179 -13.81 -10.46 2.12
CA LYS A 179 -13.78 -9.02 2.41
C LYS A 179 -12.48 -8.62 3.10
N LEU A 180 -12.03 -9.42 4.06
CA LEU A 180 -10.77 -9.23 4.76
C LEU A 180 -9.58 -9.49 3.83
N LEU A 181 -9.65 -10.54 3.00
CA LEU A 181 -8.63 -10.83 1.99
C LEU A 181 -8.43 -9.64 1.04
N ARG A 182 -9.53 -9.08 0.52
CA ARG A 182 -9.46 -7.91 -0.36
C ARG A 182 -8.77 -6.73 0.32
N LEU A 183 -9.09 -6.47 1.58
CA LEU A 183 -8.43 -5.42 2.36
C LEU A 183 -6.92 -5.67 2.49
N ILE A 184 -6.52 -6.92 2.76
CA ILE A 184 -5.11 -7.31 2.88
C ILE A 184 -4.39 -7.16 1.53
N VAL A 185 -4.98 -7.62 0.43
CA VAL A 185 -4.44 -7.46 -0.93
C VAL A 185 -4.26 -5.98 -1.26
N ASN A 186 -5.23 -5.12 -0.94
CA ASN A 186 -5.10 -3.67 -1.14
C ASN A 186 -3.94 -3.08 -0.32
N ALA A 187 -3.71 -3.58 0.89
CA ALA A 187 -2.56 -3.18 1.69
C ALA A 187 -1.22 -3.62 1.07
N PHE A 188 -1.15 -4.82 0.46
CA PHE A 188 0.01 -5.23 -0.35
C PHE A 188 0.25 -4.30 -1.54
N LEU A 189 -0.81 -3.87 -2.23
CA LEU A 189 -0.70 -2.89 -3.32
C LEU A 189 -0.16 -1.55 -2.80
N VAL A 190 -0.67 -1.05 -1.66
CA VAL A 190 -0.14 0.16 -1.03
C VAL A 190 1.32 -0.02 -0.62
N ARG A 191 1.71 -1.19 -0.11
CA ARG A 191 3.09 -1.49 0.28
C ARG A 191 4.06 -1.42 -0.90
N ARG A 192 3.58 -1.72 -2.10
CA ARG A 192 4.38 -1.82 -3.31
C ARG A 192 4.42 -0.53 -4.13
N TYR A 193 3.28 0.15 -4.23
CA TYR A 193 3.09 1.28 -5.14
C TYR A 193 2.77 2.59 -4.39
N GLY A 194 2.68 2.55 -3.06
CA GLY A 194 2.36 3.68 -2.21
C GLY A 194 0.87 4.01 -2.15
N VAL A 195 0.53 5.04 -1.38
CA VAL A 195 -0.87 5.46 -1.14
C VAL A 195 -1.62 5.94 -2.39
N ASN A 196 -0.92 6.20 -3.49
CA ASN A 196 -1.55 6.72 -4.71
C ASN A 196 -2.51 5.70 -5.35
N VAL A 197 -2.27 4.40 -5.16
CA VAL A 197 -3.17 3.34 -5.67
C VAL A 197 -4.57 3.39 -5.06
N ILE A 198 -4.70 3.93 -3.85
CA ILE A 198 -5.98 4.08 -3.16
C ILE A 198 -6.50 5.52 -3.12
N LYS A 199 -5.66 6.50 -3.48
CA LYS A 199 -6.06 7.91 -3.67
C LYS A 199 -6.63 8.16 -5.07
N GLY A 200 -6.38 7.27 -6.05
CA GLY A 200 -6.64 7.46 -7.47
C GLY A 200 -8.09 7.38 -7.95
N GLY A 201 -9.06 7.20 -7.05
CA GLY A 201 -10.47 7.33 -7.39
C GLY A 201 -10.85 8.79 -7.60
N ARG A 202 -11.06 9.20 -8.86
CA ARG A 202 -11.64 10.51 -9.16
C ARG A 202 -13.08 10.61 -8.64
#